data_AF-A0A929X6Y8-F1
#
_entry.id   AF-A0A929X6Y8-F1
#
_cell.length_a   1.000
_cell.length_b   1.000
_cell.length_c   1.000
_cell.angle_alpha   90.00
_cell.angle_beta   90.00
_cell.angle_gamma   90.00
#
_symmetry.space_group_name_H-M   'P 1'
#
loop_
_entity.id
_entity.type
_entity.pdbx_description
1 polymer ?
#
loop_
_entity_poly.entity_id
_entity_poly.type
_entity_poly.pdbx_seq_one_letter_code
_entity_poly.pdbx_strand_id
1 'polypeptide(L)'
;MIKYKNMRKSTGKFDISGQEVFEGDVIESHLGGQILEKELIVKYGTYQAYCPCDECYMDSVGFYVSSDGLPDMPIGPLEDYAKVVGNVFDKKERKTK
;
A
#
# COMPACT_ATOMS: atom_id res chain seq x y z
N MET A 1 -7.22 1.37 31.71
CA MET A 1 -7.07 0.51 30.51
C MET A 1 -7.25 1.39 29.28
N ILE A 2 -6.18 1.68 28.55
CA ILE A 2 -6.26 2.56 27.37
C ILE A 2 -6.75 1.70 26.19
N LYS A 3 -7.90 2.06 25.60
CA LYS A 3 -8.37 1.45 24.35
C LYS A 3 -7.77 2.24 23.18
N TYR A 4 -6.75 1.70 22.52
CA TYR A 4 -6.25 2.26 21.27
C TYR A 4 -7.19 1.86 20.13
N LYS A 5 -7.89 2.83 19.56
CA LYS A 5 -8.67 2.65 18.33
C LYS A 5 -7.74 2.96 17.16
N ASN A 6 -7.61 2.04 16.20
CA ASN A 6 -6.82 2.20 14.97
C ASN A 6 -5.29 2.28 15.16
N MET A 7 -4.71 1.37 15.95
CA MET A 7 -3.26 1.17 15.95
C MET A 7 -2.85 0.54 14.60
N ARG A 8 -1.90 1.16 13.90
CA ARG A 8 -1.46 0.73 12.55
C ARG A 8 0.04 0.43 12.59
N LYS A 9 0.47 -0.59 11.85
CA LYS A 9 1.89 -0.94 11.76
C LYS A 9 2.61 0.04 10.83
N SER A 10 3.69 0.65 11.29
CA SER A 10 4.57 1.45 10.42
C SER A 10 5.33 0.54 9.45
N THR A 11 5.45 0.96 8.20
CA THR A 11 6.32 0.32 7.20
C THR A 11 7.80 0.67 7.38
N GLY A 12 8.10 1.74 8.14
CA GLY A 12 9.43 2.35 8.20
C GLY A 12 9.85 3.08 6.91
N LYS A 13 8.95 3.24 5.95
CA LYS A 13 9.17 3.90 4.66
C LYS A 13 8.38 5.21 4.57
N PHE A 14 8.79 6.06 3.63
CA PHE A 14 8.21 7.39 3.42
C PHE A 14 7.73 7.54 1.98
N ASP A 15 6.66 8.28 1.77
CA ASP A 15 6.12 8.61 0.46
C ASP A 15 6.94 9.72 -0.24
N ILE A 16 6.60 10.07 -1.48
CA ILE A 16 7.28 11.11 -2.28
C ILE A 16 7.34 12.50 -1.62
N SER A 17 6.52 12.75 -0.60
CA SER A 17 6.49 14.01 0.16
C SER A 17 7.21 13.93 1.51
N GLY A 18 7.79 12.77 1.85
CA GLY A 18 8.39 12.51 3.15
C GLY A 18 7.38 12.16 4.24
N GLN A 19 6.15 11.80 3.89
CA GLN A 19 5.15 11.31 4.85
C GLN A 19 5.40 9.82 5.14
N GLU A 20 5.48 9.45 6.42
CA GLU A 20 5.62 8.03 6.80
C GLU A 20 4.38 7.22 6.41
N VAL A 21 4.59 6.00 5.89
CA VAL A 21 3.54 5.12 5.39
C VAL A 21 3.24 4.01 6.39
N PHE A 22 1.96 3.76 6.63
CA PHE A 22 1.44 2.78 7.58
C PHE A 22 0.54 1.76 6.89
N GLU A 23 0.37 0.61 7.54
CA GLU A 23 -0.69 -0.34 7.22
C GLU A 23 -2.07 0.35 7.19
N GLY A 24 -2.82 0.10 6.13
CA GLY A 24 -4.13 0.68 5.88
C GLY A 24 -4.10 2.04 5.20
N ASP A 25 -2.93 2.61 4.89
CA ASP A 25 -2.86 3.77 4.01
C ASP A 25 -3.28 3.42 2.59
N VAL A 26 -3.93 4.38 1.93
CA VAL A 26 -4.26 4.35 0.50
C VAL A 26 -3.25 5.23 -0.22
N ILE A 27 -2.56 4.66 -1.19
CA ILE A 27 -1.54 5.34 -1.98
C ILE A 27 -1.93 5.41 -3.46
N GLU A 28 -1.47 6.47 -4.12
CA GLU A 28 -1.37 6.54 -5.57
C GLU A 28 0.02 6.12 -6.01
N SER A 29 0.13 5.45 -7.16
CA SER A 29 1.40 5.13 -7.81
C SER A 29 1.69 6.15 -8.91
N HIS A 30 2.86 6.75 -8.87
CA HIS A 30 3.33 7.80 -9.78
C HIS A 30 4.55 7.31 -10.56
N LEU A 31 4.61 7.60 -11.87
CA LEU A 31 5.79 7.37 -12.70
C LEU A 31 5.91 8.49 -13.75
N GLY A 32 7.07 9.15 -13.81
CA GLY A 32 7.30 10.21 -14.80
C GLY A 32 6.30 11.39 -14.71
N GLY A 33 5.79 11.67 -13.51
CA GLY A 33 4.77 12.72 -13.28
C GLY A 33 3.33 12.31 -13.62
N GLN A 34 3.08 11.05 -13.99
CA GLN A 34 1.75 10.52 -14.25
C GLN A 34 1.31 9.59 -13.12
N ILE A 35 0.02 9.61 -12.79
CA ILE A 35 -0.59 8.63 -11.88
C ILE A 35 -0.93 7.38 -12.68
N LEU A 36 -0.28 6.27 -12.33
CA LEU A 36 -0.55 4.95 -12.92
C LEU A 36 -1.75 4.27 -12.25
N GLU A 37 -1.82 4.35 -10.91
CA GLU A 37 -2.86 3.71 -10.10
C GLU A 37 -3.27 4.61 -8.94
N LYS A 38 -4.56 4.59 -8.58
CA LYS A 38 -5.13 5.56 -7.61
C LYS A 38 -5.51 4.99 -6.25
N GLU A 39 -5.70 3.68 -6.16
CA GLU A 39 -6.29 3.04 -4.97
C GLU A 39 -5.52 1.79 -4.56
N LEU A 40 -4.23 1.95 -4.28
CA LEU A 40 -3.41 0.87 -3.72
C LEU A 40 -3.48 0.92 -2.19
N ILE A 41 -3.95 -0.16 -1.57
CA ILE A 41 -4.05 -0.27 -0.10
C ILE A 41 -2.80 -0.96 0.43
N VAL A 42 -2.09 -0.30 1.34
CA VAL A 42 -0.95 -0.89 2.06
C VAL A 42 -1.46 -1.89 3.09
N LYS A 43 -1.01 -3.14 3.02
CA LYS A 43 -1.38 -4.23 3.93
C LYS A 43 -0.14 -4.87 4.53
N TYR A 44 -0.28 -5.53 5.67
CA TYR A 44 0.75 -6.39 6.24
C TYR A 44 0.20 -7.80 6.43
N GLY A 45 0.93 -8.82 5.96
CA GLY A 45 0.50 -10.20 6.10
C GLY A 45 1.15 -11.12 5.09
N THR A 46 0.50 -12.25 4.85
CA THR A 46 0.89 -13.20 3.81
C THR A 46 0.26 -12.80 2.49
N TYR A 47 1.06 -12.76 1.43
CA TYR A 47 0.62 -12.46 0.06
C TYR A 47 1.43 -13.33 -0.91
N GLN A 48 0.94 -13.48 -2.14
CA GLN A 48 1.67 -14.21 -3.18
C GLN A 48 2.51 -13.24 -4.01
N ALA A 49 3.79 -13.56 -4.16
CA ALA A 49 4.71 -12.85 -5.04
C ALA A 49 5.18 -13.79 -6.15
N TYR A 50 5.28 -13.28 -7.37
CA TYR A 50 5.85 -14.04 -8.49
C TYR A 50 7.38 -14.00 -8.42
N CYS A 51 8.02 -15.16 -8.37
CA CYS A 51 9.46 -15.28 -8.50
C CYS A 51 9.83 -15.47 -9.99
N PRO A 52 10.56 -14.54 -10.61
CA PRO A 52 10.96 -14.69 -12.02
C PRO A 52 12.03 -15.78 -12.22
N CYS A 53 12.76 -16.17 -11.18
CA CYS A 53 13.77 -17.22 -11.27
C CYS A 53 13.16 -18.63 -11.27
N ASP A 54 12.09 -18.83 -10.48
CA ASP A 54 11.41 -20.13 -10.35
C ASP A 54 10.11 -20.22 -11.17
N GLU A 55 9.76 -19.14 -11.88
CA GLU A 55 8.56 -19.00 -12.71
C GLU A 55 7.24 -19.39 -12.00
N CYS A 56 7.16 -19.16 -10.70
CA CYS A 56 6.00 -19.52 -9.89
C CYS A 56 5.64 -18.46 -8.85
N TYR A 57 4.39 -18.49 -8.42
CA TYR A 57 3.93 -17.71 -7.27
C TYR A 57 4.27 -18.45 -5.98
N MET A 58 4.81 -17.72 -5.02
CA MET A 58 5.16 -18.22 -3.70
C MET A 58 4.62 -17.30 -2.62
N ASP A 59 4.34 -17.89 -1.45
CA ASP A 59 3.94 -17.13 -0.29
C ASP A 59 5.12 -16.30 0.24
N SER A 60 4.85 -15.03 0.50
CA SER A 60 5.76 -14.10 1.17
C SER A 60 5.04 -13.46 2.35
N VAL A 61 5.80 -12.98 3.34
CA VAL A 61 5.26 -12.30 4.52
C VAL A 61 5.90 -10.93 4.64
N GLY A 62 5.09 -9.89 4.63
CA GLY A 62 5.61 -8.52 4.70
C GLY A 62 4.55 -7.48 4.39
N PHE A 63 5.02 -6.29 4.08
CA PHE A 63 4.16 -5.24 3.56
C PHE A 63 3.99 -5.38 2.04
N TYR A 64 2.76 -5.20 1.60
CA TYR A 64 2.38 -5.28 0.20
C TYR A 64 1.29 -4.27 -0.11
N VAL A 65 1.11 -3.97 -1.39
CA VAL A 65 -0.02 -3.18 -1.89
C VAL A 65 -1.00 -4.08 -2.61
N SER A 66 -2.27 -3.73 -2.49
CA SER A 66 -3.39 -4.47 -3.03
C SER A 66 -4.36 -3.50 -3.70
N SER A 67 -4.83 -3.84 -4.90
CA SER A 67 -5.83 -3.07 -5.66
C SER A 67 -6.72 -4.04 -6.44
N ASP A 68 -7.96 -3.65 -6.71
CA ASP A 68 -8.92 -4.49 -7.40
C ASP A 68 -8.44 -4.78 -8.83
N GLY A 69 -8.43 -6.07 -9.20
CA GLY A 69 -8.04 -6.53 -10.54
C GLY A 69 -6.53 -6.58 -10.78
N LEU A 70 -5.70 -6.25 -9.79
CA LEU A 70 -4.24 -6.36 -9.86
C LEU A 70 -3.72 -7.41 -8.87
N PRO A 71 -2.63 -8.12 -9.19
CA PRO A 71 -1.96 -8.98 -8.22
C PRO A 71 -1.40 -8.14 -7.06
N ASP A 72 -1.37 -8.75 -5.88
CA ASP A 72 -0.69 -8.15 -4.74
C ASP A 72 0.81 -8.00 -5.04
N MET A 73 1.39 -6.86 -4.67
CA MET A 73 2.79 -6.57 -4.96
C MET A 73 3.56 -6.17 -3.70
N PRO A 74 4.81 -6.63 -3.52
CA PRO A 74 5.65 -6.12 -2.43
C PRO A 74 5.81 -4.60 -2.55
N ILE A 75 5.89 -3.92 -1.41
CA ILE A 75 6.24 -2.49 -1.45
C ILE A 75 7.73 -2.30 -1.77
N GLY A 76 8.00 -1.47 -2.78
CA GLY A 76 9.35 -1.06 -3.14
C GLY A 76 9.85 0.14 -2.31
N PRO A 77 10.79 0.93 -2.85
CA PRO A 77 11.11 2.27 -2.33
C PRO A 77 9.91 3.21 -2.58
N LEU A 78 9.11 3.45 -1.56
CA LEU A 78 7.87 4.23 -1.67
C LEU A 78 8.15 5.70 -2.01
N GLU A 79 9.33 6.19 -1.61
CA GLU A 79 9.83 7.53 -1.88
C GLU A 79 9.98 7.83 -3.38
N ASP A 80 10.07 6.80 -4.24
CA ASP A 80 10.25 6.95 -5.68
C ASP A 80 8.93 7.06 -6.45
N TYR A 81 7.82 6.54 -5.90
CA TYR A 81 6.58 6.37 -6.67
C TYR A 81 5.28 6.55 -5.89
N ALA A 82 5.27 6.46 -4.56
CA ALA A 82 4.04 6.41 -3.79
C ALA A 82 3.66 7.78 -3.23
N LYS A 83 2.38 8.17 -3.34
CA LYS A 83 1.79 9.30 -2.61
C LYS A 83 0.66 8.83 -1.71
N VAL A 84 0.75 9.10 -0.41
CA VAL A 84 -0.37 8.82 0.51
C VAL A 84 -1.51 9.81 0.25
N VAL A 85 -2.71 9.29 0.01
CA VAL A 85 -3.93 10.09 -0.28
C VAL A 85 -5.08 9.85 0.69
N GLY A 86 -4.93 8.89 1.61
CA GLY A 86 -5.90 8.63 2.66
C GLY A 86 -5.57 7.35 3.42
N ASN A 87 -6.52 6.88 4.22
CA ASN A 87 -6.44 5.57 4.87
C ASN A 87 -7.82 4.92 4.94
N VAL A 88 -7.87 3.60 5.13
CA VAL A 88 -9.11 2.81 5.16
C VAL A 88 -10.01 3.09 6.37
N PHE A 89 -9.51 3.77 7.40
CA PHE A 89 -10.26 4.14 8.60
C PHE A 89 -10.94 5.51 8.48
N ASP A 90 -10.45 6.36 7.57
CA ASP A 90 -11.07 7.64 7.27
C ASP A 90 -12.39 7.37 6.53
N LYS A 91 -13.49 7.40 7.27
CA LYS A 91 -14.84 7.43 6.70
C LYS A 91 -15.03 8.74 5.92
N LYS A 92 -14.54 8.80 4.69
CA LYS A 92 -15.16 9.65 3.68
C LYS A 92 -16.19 8.77 2.98
N GLU A 93 -17.46 9.12 3.15
CA GLU A 93 -18.52 8.70 2.23
C GLU A 93 -18.08 9.11 0.83
N ARG A 94 -17.44 8.19 0.09
CA ARG A 94 -17.11 8.40 -1.31
C ARG A 94 -18.43 8.29 -2.05
N LYS A 95 -19.10 9.43 -2.26
CA LYS A 95 -20.21 9.53 -3.20
C LYS A 95 -19.66 9.19 -4.58
N THR A 96 -20.01 8.00 -5.06
CA THR A 96 -19.95 7.63 -6.47
C THR A 96 -20.69 8.71 -7.27
N LYS A 97 -20.00 9.32 -8.23
CA LYS A 97 -20.60 10.11 -9.30
C LYS A 97 -20.76 9.22 -10.51
#